data_AF-A0A1C5QJA0-F1
#
_entry.id   AF-A0A1C5QJA0-F1
#
_cell.length_a   1.000
_cell.length_b   1.000
_cell.length_c   1.000
_cell.angle_alpha   90.00
_cell.angle_beta   90.00
_cell.angle_gamma   90.00
#
_symmetry.space_group_name_H-M   'P 1'
#
loop_
_entity.id
_entity.type
_entity.pdbx_description
1 polymer ?
#
loop_
_entity_poly.entity_id
_entity_poly.type
_entity_poly.pdbx_seq_one_letter_code
_entity_poly.pdbx_strand_id
1 'polypeptide(L)'
;MIKLEKQGFLVVPSIRDVKYLKYTLESECREVLLSNAHIGNLKQLTENCHRNGQKVIVNHELIGGLGNDRIAFEMLKKLYKVDGVIGSRACLKNILSCSF
;
A
#
# COMPACT_ATOMS: atom_id res chain seq x y z
N MET A 1 13.58 -10.90 -13.23
CA MET A 1 13.69 -11.17 -11.79
C MET A 1 14.43 -10.02 -11.14
N ILE A 2 13.72 -9.13 -10.45
CA ILE A 2 14.34 -7.96 -9.82
C ILE A 2 14.87 -8.42 -8.46
N LYS A 3 16.18 -8.65 -8.37
CA LYS A 3 16.86 -9.07 -7.14
C LYS A 3 17.33 -7.80 -6.41
N LEU A 4 16.54 -7.34 -5.45
CA LEU A 4 16.79 -6.12 -4.66
C LEU A 4 17.32 -6.46 -3.27
N GLU A 5 18.44 -7.17 -3.22
CA GLU A 5 19.28 -7.21 -2.04
C GLU A 5 20.66 -6.69 -2.42
N LYS A 6 20.81 -5.36 -2.36
CA LYS A 6 22.12 -4.72 -2.36
C LYS A 6 22.15 -3.76 -1.18
N GLN A 7 22.96 -4.13 -0.18
CA GLN A 7 23.38 -3.31 0.97
C GLN A 7 22.33 -3.07 2.07
N GLY A 8 21.73 -4.12 2.65
CA GLY A 8 21.04 -4.03 3.95
C GLY A 8 19.76 -3.16 4.03
N PHE A 9 19.37 -2.49 2.94
CA PHE A 9 18.14 -1.73 2.84
C PHE A 9 17.04 -2.57 2.18
N LEU A 10 15.84 -2.55 2.76
CA LEU A 10 14.64 -3.11 2.15
C LEU A 10 14.12 -2.13 1.08
N VAL A 11 14.05 -2.59 -0.17
CA VAL A 11 13.48 -1.81 -1.27
C VAL A 11 12.03 -2.24 -1.48
N VAL A 12 11.10 -1.32 -1.21
CA VAL A 12 9.66 -1.55 -1.42
C VAL A 12 9.24 -0.94 -2.77
N PRO A 13 8.75 -1.74 -3.74
CA PRO A 13 8.26 -1.21 -5.00
C PRO A 13 7.02 -0.33 -4.80
N SER A 14 7.04 0.86 -5.41
CA SER A 14 5.92 1.80 -5.45
C SER A 14 5.20 1.71 -6.79
N ILE A 15 3.94 1.27 -6.78
CA ILE A 15 3.11 1.08 -7.97
C ILE A 15 2.16 2.26 -8.12
N ARG A 16 2.38 3.03 -9.19
CA ARG A 16 1.55 4.19 -9.57
C ARG A 16 0.53 3.87 -10.65
N ASP A 17 0.78 2.86 -11.46
CA ASP A 17 -0.11 2.43 -12.53
C ASP A 17 -0.31 0.92 -12.41
N VAL A 18 -1.58 0.53 -12.32
CA VAL A 18 -2.02 -0.85 -12.08
C VAL A 18 -1.47 -1.81 -13.13
N LYS A 19 -1.17 -1.34 -14.36
CA LYS A 19 -0.58 -2.19 -15.41
C LYS A 19 0.78 -2.76 -15.03
N TYR A 20 1.49 -2.12 -14.09
CA TYR A 20 2.78 -2.60 -13.59
C TYR A 20 2.67 -3.54 -12.39
N LEU A 21 1.48 -3.70 -11.80
CA LEU A 21 1.29 -4.54 -10.62
C LEU A 21 1.74 -5.99 -10.87
N LYS A 22 1.51 -6.51 -12.08
CA LYS A 22 1.91 -7.87 -12.49
C LYS A 22 3.40 -8.16 -12.24
N TYR A 23 4.27 -7.18 -12.46
CA TYR A 23 5.72 -7.36 -12.28
C TYR A 23 6.09 -7.50 -10.79
N THR A 24 5.29 -6.91 -9.90
CA THR A 24 5.46 -7.04 -8.46
C THR A 24 4.90 -8.35 -7.95
N LEU A 25 3.77 -8.81 -8.49
CA LEU A 25 3.19 -10.11 -8.14
C LEU A 25 4.13 -11.28 -8.49
N GLU A 26 4.89 -11.15 -9.58
CA GLU A 26 5.90 -12.14 -10.02
C GLU A 26 7.25 -12.01 -9.31
N SER A 27 7.40 -11.05 -8.38
CA SER A 27 8.68 -10.76 -7.71
C SER A 27 8.74 -11.38 -6.31
N GLU A 28 9.96 -11.49 -5.77
CA GLU A 28 10.21 -11.93 -4.40
C GLU A 28 9.88 -10.84 -3.34
N CYS A 29 9.38 -9.68 -3.75
CA CYS A 29 9.05 -8.58 -2.84
C CYS A 29 7.90 -8.99 -1.91
N ARG A 30 8.08 -8.82 -0.61
CA ARG A 30 7.04 -9.13 0.39
C ARG A 30 6.10 -7.97 0.67
N GLU A 31 6.54 -6.75 0.40
CA GLU A 31 5.76 -5.53 0.58
C GLU A 31 5.61 -4.80 -0.75
N VAL A 32 4.45 -4.16 -0.95
CA VAL A 32 4.20 -3.26 -2.09
C VAL A 32 3.53 -1.99 -1.60
N LEU A 33 3.98 -0.85 -2.13
CA LEU A 33 3.35 0.44 -1.89
C LEU A 33 2.45 0.80 -3.08
N LEU A 34 1.15 0.93 -2.87
CA LEU A 34 0.22 1.45 -3.88
C LEU A 34 0.14 2.98 -3.75
N SER A 35 0.67 3.70 -4.74
CA SER A 35 0.88 5.16 -4.66
C SER A 35 -0.10 5.99 -5.49
N ASN A 36 -1.07 5.37 -6.16
CA ASN A 36 -2.11 6.07 -6.91
C ASN A 36 -3.32 5.16 -7.15
N ALA A 37 -3.88 4.63 -6.05
CA ALA A 37 -5.08 3.80 -6.10
C ALA A 37 -6.34 4.66 -5.98
N HIS A 38 -7.50 4.08 -6.30
CA HIS A 38 -8.80 4.73 -6.12
C HIS A 38 -9.67 3.84 -5.24
N ILE A 39 -10.58 4.42 -4.44
CA ILE A 39 -11.49 3.63 -3.58
C ILE A 39 -12.29 2.56 -4.35
N GLY A 40 -12.55 2.81 -5.63
CA GLY A 40 -13.29 1.93 -6.53
C GLY A 40 -12.52 0.67 -6.98
N ASN A 41 -11.19 0.67 -6.90
CA ASN A 41 -10.37 -0.49 -7.28
C ASN A 41 -9.47 -1.00 -6.14
N LEU A 42 -9.29 -0.23 -5.07
CA LEU A 42 -8.37 -0.53 -3.98
C LEU A 42 -8.60 -1.92 -3.37
N LYS A 43 -9.85 -2.33 -3.16
CA LYS A 43 -10.18 -3.64 -2.60
C LYS A 43 -9.62 -4.78 -3.47
N GLN A 44 -9.88 -4.73 -4.77
CA GLN A 44 -9.40 -5.73 -5.72
C GLN A 44 -7.87 -5.74 -5.78
N LEU A 45 -7.23 -4.56 -5.77
CA LEU A 45 -5.77 -4.46 -5.77
C LEU A 45 -5.17 -5.10 -4.52
N THR A 46 -5.71 -4.81 -3.34
CA THR A 46 -5.21 -5.38 -2.09
C THR A 46 -5.38 -6.89 -2.06
N GLU A 47 -6.55 -7.41 -2.44
CA GLU A 47 -6.80 -8.85 -2.52
C GLU A 47 -5.86 -9.55 -3.51
N ASN A 48 -5.57 -8.93 -4.65
CA ASN A 48 -4.63 -9.47 -5.64
C ASN A 48 -3.21 -9.61 -5.05
N CYS A 49 -2.76 -8.61 -4.28
CA CYS A 49 -1.44 -8.64 -3.63
C CYS A 49 -1.39 -9.71 -2.53
N HIS A 50 -2.41 -9.76 -1.67
CA HIS A 50 -2.51 -10.75 -0.60
C HIS A 50 -2.54 -12.19 -1.11
N ARG A 51 -3.23 -12.45 -2.22
CA ARG A 51 -3.23 -13.79 -2.84
C ARG A 51 -1.85 -14.24 -3.32
N ASN A 52 -0.94 -13.30 -3.56
CA ASN A 52 0.46 -13.56 -3.91
C ASN A 52 1.40 -13.44 -2.69
N GLY A 53 0.85 -13.36 -1.47
CA GLY A 53 1.63 -13.29 -0.24
C GLY A 53 2.27 -11.94 0.05
N GLN A 54 1.87 -10.88 -0.66
CA GLN A 54 2.43 -9.54 -0.50
C GLN A 54 1.59 -8.69 0.45
N LYS A 55 2.25 -7.99 1.37
CA LYS A 55 1.64 -6.96 2.23
C LYS A 55 1.48 -5.65 1.48
N VAL A 56 0.37 -4.98 1.70
CA VAL A 56 -0.01 -3.75 1.00
C VAL A 56 0.13 -2.55 1.92
N ILE A 57 0.95 -1.60 1.48
CA ILE A 57 1.10 -0.30 2.09
C ILE A 57 0.46 0.73 1.15
N VAL A 58 -0.20 1.73 1.71
CA VAL A 58 -0.78 2.84 0.94
C VAL A 58 -0.38 4.18 1.53
N ASN A 59 -0.24 5.19 0.67
CA ASN A 59 -0.33 6.57 1.12
C ASN A 59 -1.79 7.02 1.04
N HIS A 60 -2.44 7.27 2.19
CA HIS A 60 -3.86 7.63 2.21
C HIS A 60 -4.17 8.91 1.44
N GLU A 61 -3.24 9.88 1.39
CA GLU A 61 -3.39 11.15 0.67
C GLU A 61 -3.39 10.96 -0.85
N LEU A 62 -2.90 9.81 -1.32
CA LEU A 62 -2.81 9.45 -2.75
C LEU A 62 -3.90 8.46 -3.17
N ILE A 63 -4.88 8.19 -2.32
CA ILE A 63 -6.03 7.37 -2.67
C ILE A 63 -7.15 8.27 -3.19
N GLY A 64 -7.42 8.18 -4.48
CA GLY A 64 -8.51 8.94 -5.09
C GLY A 64 -9.88 8.54 -4.51
N GLY A 65 -10.68 9.54 -4.18
CA GLY A 65 -12.03 9.38 -3.63
C GLY A 65 -12.07 9.02 -2.14
N LEU A 66 -10.94 8.92 -1.45
CA LEU A 66 -10.89 8.69 -0.01
C LEU A 66 -10.84 10.02 0.75
N GLY A 67 -11.59 10.13 1.85
CA GLY A 67 -11.51 11.28 2.76
C GLY A 67 -10.27 11.23 3.67
N ASN A 68 -10.10 12.28 4.49
CA ASN A 68 -9.01 12.39 5.46
C ASN A 68 -9.47 12.28 6.93
N ASP A 69 -10.67 11.72 7.15
CA ASP A 69 -11.25 11.56 8.47
C ASP A 69 -10.98 10.16 9.06
N ARG A 70 -11.42 9.95 10.31
CA ARG A 70 -11.28 8.65 10.97
C ARG A 70 -12.00 7.52 10.23
N ILE A 71 -13.10 7.82 9.54
CA ILE A 71 -13.88 6.82 8.81
C ILE A 71 -13.07 6.28 7.64
N ALA A 72 -12.39 7.14 6.89
CA ALA A 72 -11.48 6.75 5.82
C ALA A 72 -10.42 5.75 6.29
N PHE A 73 -9.80 5.99 7.44
CA PHE A 73 -8.82 5.08 8.01
C PHE A 73 -9.42 3.75 8.50
N GLU A 74 -10.63 3.79 9.09
CA GLU A 74 -11.37 2.57 9.45
C GLU A 74 -11.71 1.75 8.20
N MET A 75 -12.05 2.39 7.08
CA MET A 75 -12.27 1.73 5.79
C MET A 75 -10.97 1.07 5.29
N LEU A 76 -9.83 1.76 5.34
CA LEU A 76 -8.52 1.19 4.96
C LEU A 76 -8.24 -0.11 5.71
N LYS A 77 -8.44 -0.12 7.02
CA LYS A 77 -8.18 -1.30 7.87
C LYS A 77 -9.24 -2.39 7.70
N LYS A 78 -10.53 -2.05 7.80
CA LYS A 78 -11.62 -3.04 7.90
C LYS A 78 -12.13 -3.50 6.54
N LEU A 79 -12.33 -2.57 5.61
CA LEU A 79 -12.94 -2.83 4.31
C LEU A 79 -11.90 -3.22 3.26
N TYR A 80 -10.82 -2.44 3.16
CA TYR A 80 -9.78 -2.63 2.14
C TYR A 80 -8.63 -3.53 2.59
N LYS A 81 -8.58 -3.88 3.89
CA LYS A 81 -7.57 -4.78 4.49
C LYS A 81 -6.12 -4.34 4.23
N VAL A 82 -5.88 -3.04 4.17
CA VAL A 82 -4.51 -2.53 3.99
C VAL A 82 -3.67 -2.85 5.23
N ASP A 83 -2.43 -3.29 5.01
CA ASP A 83 -1.50 -3.72 6.07
C ASP A 83 -0.72 -2.56 6.70
N GLY A 84 -0.49 -1.49 5.92
CA GLY A 84 0.22 -0.30 6.38
C GLY A 84 -0.29 0.99 5.73
N VAL A 85 -0.34 2.06 6.52
CA VAL A 85 -0.75 3.39 6.03
C VAL A 85 0.38 4.38 6.29
N ILE A 86 0.78 5.09 5.25
CA ILE A 86 1.71 6.22 5.31
C ILE A 86 0.97 7.51 4.92
N GLY A 87 1.57 8.64 5.23
CA GLY A 87 1.06 9.96 4.90
C GLY A 87 1.68 11.04 5.76
N SER A 88 1.25 12.29 5.57
CA SER A 88 1.76 13.40 6.38
C SER A 88 1.39 13.27 7.87
N ARG A 89 2.22 13.86 8.73
CA ARG A 89 2.04 13.89 10.20
C ARG A 89 0.70 14.48 10.63
N ALA A 90 0.09 15.33 9.81
CA ALA A 90 -1.19 15.95 10.14
C ALA A 90 -2.33 14.92 10.24
N CYS A 91 -2.27 13.87 9.41
CA CYS A 91 -3.34 12.89 9.27
C CYS A 91 -3.13 11.62 10.12
N LEU A 92 -1.88 11.25 10.43
CA LEU A 92 -1.57 10.00 11.15
C LEU A 92 -1.75 10.07 12.69
N LYS A 93 -2.37 11.11 13.24
CA LYS A 93 -2.46 11.36 14.69
C LYS A 93 -3.08 10.23 15.53
N ASN A 94 -3.71 9.23 14.91
CA ASN A 94 -4.41 8.14 15.59
C ASN A 94 -4.07 6.72 15.10
N ILE A 95 -3.09 6.56 14.20
CA ILE A 95 -2.72 5.24 13.63
C ILE A 95 -1.22 5.05 13.72
N LEU A 96 -0.82 3.91 14.33
CA LEU A 96 0.55 3.41 14.49
C LEU A 96 1.44 3.86 13.33
N SER A 97 2.28 4.87 13.57
CA SER A 97 3.32 5.24 12.64
C SER A 97 4.36 4.11 12.63
N CYS A 98 4.56 3.46 11.49
CA CYS A 98 5.86 2.84 11.25
C CYS A 98 6.87 3.97 11.13
N SER A 99 7.61 4.22 12.22
CA SER A 99 8.87 4.93 12.15
C SER A 99 9.85 3.95 11.50
N PHE A 100 10.32 4.28 10.30
CA PHE A 100 11.44 3.59 9.65
C PHE A 100 12.74 3.92 10.38
#